data_AF-A0A0G1HXH1-F1
#
_entry.id   AF-A0A0G1HXH1-F1
#
_cell.length_a   1.000
_cell.length_b   1.000
_cell.length_c   1.000
_cell.angle_alpha   90.00
_cell.angle_beta   90.00
_cell.angle_gamma   90.00
#
_symmetry.space_group_name_H-M   'P 1'
#
loop_
_entity.id
_entity.type
_entity.pdbx_description
1 polymer ?
#
loop_
_entity_poly.entity_id
_entity_poly.type
_entity_poly.pdbx_seq_one_letter_code
_entity_poly.pdbx_strand_id
1 'polypeptide(L)'
;MNNLFRLFAIIFLSLILLPSKSANAAFITPQGSCGSDEVETAIGCISTSADTGGTSFFTSVIKIAVGLGGGLALVLMLFGVFIITTSAGIPDKLKQGQEIITSAISGLIFIILSVFLLRLIGVDILGLPGLK
;
A
#
# COMPACT_ATOMS: atom_id res chain seq x y z
N MET A 1 -29.05 22.02 -7.92
CA MET A 1 -28.06 20.93 -8.02
C MET A 1 -26.61 21.42 -8.04
N ASN A 2 -26.34 22.64 -8.53
CA ASN A 2 -24.98 23.22 -8.64
C ASN A 2 -24.28 23.49 -7.29
N ASN A 3 -25.04 23.75 -6.22
CA ASN A 3 -24.48 24.08 -4.90
C ASN A 3 -23.90 22.86 -4.16
N LEU A 4 -24.42 21.65 -4.43
CA LEU A 4 -23.95 20.40 -3.85
C LEU A 4 -22.63 19.93 -4.47
N PHE A 5 -22.49 20.12 -5.80
CA PHE A 5 -21.25 19.83 -6.52
C PHE A 5 -20.09 20.74 -6.08
N ARG A 6 -20.38 22.01 -5.76
CA ARG A 6 -19.39 22.95 -5.19
C ARG A 6 -18.92 22.52 -3.80
N LEU A 7 -19.81 21.99 -2.95
CA LEU A 7 -19.45 21.47 -1.62
C LEU A 7 -18.50 20.27 -1.72
N PHE A 8 -18.76 19.34 -2.65
CA PHE A 8 -17.89 18.19 -2.86
C PHE A 8 -16.51 18.60 -3.43
N ALA A 9 -16.49 19.57 -4.34
CA ALA A 9 -15.25 20.14 -4.87
C ALA A 9 -14.42 20.85 -3.78
N ILE A 10 -15.06 21.55 -2.83
CA ILE A 10 -14.38 22.21 -1.70
C ILE A 10 -13.85 21.19 -0.69
N ILE A 11 -14.55 20.08 -0.45
CA ILE A 11 -14.07 18.99 0.42
C ILE A 11 -12.86 18.28 -0.22
N PHE A 12 -12.92 17.99 -1.51
CA PHE A 12 -11.80 17.37 -2.23
C PHE A 12 -10.59 18.31 -2.31
N LEU A 13 -10.84 19.61 -2.55
CA LEU A 13 -9.82 20.66 -2.57
C LEU A 13 -9.23 20.93 -1.17
N SER A 14 -10.03 20.89 -0.11
CA SER A 14 -9.54 21.04 1.27
C SER A 14 -8.76 19.81 1.73
N LEU A 15 -9.14 18.60 1.28
CA LEU A 15 -8.39 17.37 1.52
C LEU A 15 -7.02 17.38 0.80
N ILE A 16 -6.92 18.09 -0.33
CA ILE A 16 -5.69 18.33 -1.09
C ILE A 16 -4.82 19.46 -0.51
N LEU A 17 -5.42 20.46 0.15
CA LEU A 17 -4.73 21.64 0.72
C LEU A 17 -4.46 21.56 2.23
N LEU A 18 -5.10 20.64 2.95
CA LEU A 18 -4.64 20.26 4.28
C LEU A 18 -3.27 19.61 4.09
N PRO A 19 -2.19 20.17 4.69
CA PRO A 19 -0.90 19.49 4.70
C PRO A 19 -1.16 18.15 5.38
N SER A 20 -1.18 17.10 4.57
CA SER A 20 -1.45 15.75 5.01
C SER A 20 -0.48 15.48 6.13
N LYS A 21 -0.97 15.33 7.36
CA LYS A 21 -0.15 14.77 8.44
C LYS A 21 0.23 13.37 7.98
N SER A 22 1.44 13.29 7.42
CA SER A 22 2.33 12.15 7.44
C SER A 22 1.59 10.82 7.59
N ALA A 23 0.92 10.38 6.51
CA ALA A 23 1.08 8.99 6.17
C ALA A 23 2.58 8.87 5.91
N ASN A 24 3.30 8.28 6.87
CA ASN A 24 4.72 7.98 6.76
C ASN A 24 4.86 7.01 5.59
N ALA A 25 4.89 7.56 4.38
CA ALA A 25 5.32 6.87 3.21
C ALA A 25 6.83 6.72 3.40
N ALA A 26 7.24 5.56 3.90
CA ALA A 26 8.42 4.91 3.35
C ALA A 26 8.11 4.59 1.87
N PHE A 27 7.90 5.63 1.07
CA PHE A 27 7.99 5.53 -0.37
C PHE A 27 9.44 5.16 -0.63
N ILE A 28 9.60 4.15 -1.46
CA ILE A 28 10.87 3.65 -1.99
C ILE A 28 11.75 4.86 -2.29
N THR A 29 12.66 5.17 -1.37
CA THR A 29 13.71 6.14 -1.64
C THR A 29 14.73 5.35 -2.44
N PRO A 30 14.99 5.71 -3.72
CA PRO A 30 16.25 5.35 -4.34
C PRO A 30 17.32 6.17 -3.61
N GLN A 31 17.70 5.76 -2.40
CA GLN A 31 18.91 6.29 -1.78
C GLN A 31 20.07 5.63 -2.49
N GLY A 32 20.75 6.43 -3.30
CA GLY A 32 21.95 6.11 -4.07
C GLY A 32 23.18 5.78 -3.20
N SER A 33 23.04 4.87 -2.25
CA SER A 33 24.12 4.37 -1.39
C SER A 33 23.69 3.08 -0.71
N CYS A 34 23.55 2.01 -1.49
CA CYS A 34 23.53 0.67 -0.92
C CYS A 34 24.97 0.25 -0.55
N GLY A 35 25.13 -0.55 0.51
CA GLY A 35 26.44 -1.01 1.01
C GLY A 35 27.18 -1.89 -0.01
N SER A 36 28.43 -2.27 0.29
CA SER A 36 29.30 -3.11 -0.57
C SER A 36 28.74 -4.49 -0.96
N ASP A 37 27.55 -4.83 -0.47
CA ASP A 37 26.94 -6.16 -0.42
C ASP A 37 25.46 -6.13 -0.88
N GLU A 38 25.09 -5.04 -1.55
CA GLU A 38 23.71 -4.74 -1.91
C GLU A 38 23.61 -4.28 -3.36
N VAL A 39 22.66 -4.85 -4.10
CA VAL A 39 22.35 -4.47 -5.47
C VAL A 39 21.35 -3.32 -5.45
N GLU A 40 21.71 -2.20 -6.07
CA GLU A 40 20.79 -1.11 -6.36
C GLU A 40 19.78 -1.55 -7.41
N THR A 41 18.53 -1.68 -6.98
CA THR A 41 17.40 -1.92 -7.87
C THR A 41 16.53 -0.66 -7.92
N ALA A 42 15.81 -0.45 -9.03
CA ALA A 42 14.85 0.65 -9.17
C ALA A 42 13.72 0.64 -8.11
N ILE A 43 13.63 -0.45 -7.34
CA ILE A 43 12.65 -0.73 -6.29
C ILE A 43 13.30 -0.65 -4.87
N GLY A 44 14.58 -0.28 -4.78
CA GLY A 44 15.36 -0.15 -3.54
C GLY A 44 16.60 -1.06 -3.48
N CYS A 45 17.44 -0.86 -2.45
CA CYS A 45 18.58 -1.73 -2.16
C CYS A 45 18.12 -3.17 -1.87
N ILE A 46 18.63 -4.13 -2.63
CA ILE A 46 18.46 -5.56 -2.37
C ILE A 46 19.80 -6.12 -1.94
N SER A 47 19.95 -6.43 -0.65
CA SER A 47 21.14 -7.10 -0.13
C SER A 47 21.25 -8.49 -0.76
N THR A 48 22.28 -8.73 -1.57
CA THR A 48 22.52 -10.04 -2.24
C THR A 48 23.60 -10.87 -1.56
N SER A 49 24.25 -10.33 -0.54
CA SER A 49 25.25 -11.06 0.23
C SER A 49 24.58 -12.10 1.12
N ALA A 50 24.66 -13.35 0.65
CA ALA A 50 24.22 -14.56 1.32
C ALA A 50 25.18 -14.96 2.45
N ASP A 51 25.67 -14.00 3.23
CA ASP A 51 26.70 -14.24 4.22
C ASP A 51 26.07 -14.20 5.62
N THR A 52 25.77 -15.40 6.12
CA THR A 52 25.34 -15.75 7.49
C THR A 52 23.91 -15.39 7.95
N GLY A 53 22.93 -15.67 7.11
CA GLY A 53 21.54 -15.87 7.55
C GLY A 53 20.55 -15.36 6.51
N GLY A 54 19.89 -16.25 5.76
CA GLY A 54 19.01 -15.94 4.63
C GLY A 54 17.72 -15.17 4.95
N THR A 55 17.74 -14.22 5.88
CA THR A 55 16.60 -13.51 6.46
C THR A 55 16.50 -12.05 6.03
N SER A 56 17.60 -11.43 5.54
CA SER A 56 17.62 -10.05 5.04
C SER A 56 16.81 -9.87 3.75
N PHE A 57 16.84 -10.87 2.86
CA PHE A 57 16.08 -10.89 1.61
C PHE A 57 14.56 -10.84 1.85
N PHE A 58 14.05 -11.63 2.81
CA PHE A 58 12.61 -11.67 3.11
C PHE A 58 12.08 -10.35 3.66
N THR A 59 12.85 -9.66 4.51
CA THR A 59 12.46 -8.35 5.04
C THR A 59 12.39 -7.30 3.94
N SER A 60 13.32 -7.31 2.98
CA SER A 60 13.28 -6.40 1.83
C SER A 60 12.11 -6.70 0.89
N VAL A 61 11.85 -7.97 0.58
CA VAL A 61 10.70 -8.38 -0.25
C VAL A 61 9.37 -8.00 0.40
N ILE A 62 9.20 -8.21 1.71
CA ILE A 62 7.96 -7.84 2.42
C ILE A 62 7.77 -6.32 2.43
N LYS A 63 8.83 -5.53 2.65
CA LYS A 63 8.75 -4.06 2.58
C LYS A 63 8.28 -3.58 1.20
N ILE A 64 8.81 -4.17 0.13
CA ILE A 64 8.42 -3.86 -1.26
C ILE A 64 6.97 -4.27 -1.52
N ALA A 65 6.57 -5.49 -1.12
CA ALA A 65 5.23 -6.01 -1.31
C ALA A 65 4.17 -5.17 -0.59
N VAL A 66 4.43 -4.75 0.65
CA VAL A 66 3.53 -3.88 1.42
C VAL A 66 3.48 -2.48 0.83
N GLY A 67 4.61 -1.93 0.37
CA GLY A 67 4.66 -0.63 -0.29
C GLY A 67 3.84 -0.59 -1.59
N LEU A 68 4.06 -1.55 -2.48
CA LEU A 68 3.33 -1.66 -3.75
C LEU A 68 1.86 -2.05 -3.53
N GLY A 69 1.59 -3.01 -2.65
CA GLY A 69 0.23 -3.46 -2.33
C GLY A 69 -0.62 -2.36 -1.71
N GLY A 70 -0.07 -1.60 -0.77
CA GLY A 70 -0.74 -0.43 -0.16
C GLY A 70 -0.96 0.70 -1.17
N GLY A 71 0.03 0.96 -2.04
CA GLY A 71 -0.09 1.96 -3.10
C GLY A 71 -1.19 1.64 -4.11
N LEU A 72 -1.23 0.40 -4.63
CA LEU A 72 -2.27 -0.07 -5.55
C LEU A 72 -3.67 -0.06 -4.90
N ALA A 73 -3.78 -0.50 -3.66
CA ALA A 73 -5.04 -0.47 -2.92
C ALA A 73 -5.59 0.96 -2.79
N LEU A 74 -4.71 1.93 -2.51
CA LEU A 74 -5.09 3.33 -2.40
C LEU A 74 -5.62 3.90 -3.72
N VAL A 75 -4.97 3.60 -4.85
CA VAL A 75 -5.41 4.05 -6.18
C VAL A 75 -6.77 3.46 -6.55
N LEU A 76 -6.98 2.16 -6.31
CA LEU A 76 -8.25 1.48 -6.58
C LEU A 76 -9.38 2.02 -5.69
N MET A 77 -9.09 2.32 -4.43
CA MET A 77 -10.06 2.89 -3.50
C MET A 77 -10.48 4.30 -3.92
N LEU A 78 -9.54 5.17 -4.33
CA LEU A 78 -9.86 6.49 -4.88
C LEU A 78 -10.71 6.40 -6.15
N PHE A 79 -10.39 5.47 -7.04
CA PHE A 79 -11.16 5.25 -8.27
C PHE A 79 -12.61 4.81 -7.96
N GLY A 80 -12.79 3.85 -7.05
CA GLY A 80 -14.11 3.40 -6.61
C GLY A 80 -14.93 4.52 -5.95
N VAL A 81 -14.30 5.31 -5.07
CA VAL A 81 -14.95 6.46 -4.41
C VAL A 81 -15.37 7.52 -5.42
N PHE A 82 -14.53 7.80 -6.42
CA PHE A 82 -14.86 8.75 -7.48
C PHE A 82 -16.08 8.30 -8.28
N ILE A 83 -16.15 7.00 -8.64
CA ILE A 83 -17.31 6.42 -9.34
C ILE A 83 -18.58 6.57 -8.50
N ILE A 84 -18.58 6.13 -7.24
CA ILE A 84 -19.77 6.20 -6.37
C ILE A 84 -20.24 7.65 -6.21
N THR A 85 -19.30 8.56 -5.99
CA THR A 85 -19.59 9.98 -5.79
C THR A 85 -20.17 10.65 -7.04
N THR A 86 -19.61 10.37 -8.22
CA THR A 86 -20.04 11.00 -9.47
C THR A 86 -21.28 10.37 -10.10
N SER A 87 -21.82 9.30 -9.49
CA SER A 87 -22.91 8.49 -10.06
C SER A 87 -24.29 9.17 -10.10
N ALA A 88 -24.45 10.37 -9.53
CA ALA A 88 -25.65 11.23 -9.61
C ALA A 88 -27.03 10.53 -9.36
N GLY A 89 -27.05 9.36 -8.74
CA GLY A 89 -28.27 8.59 -8.45
C GLY A 89 -28.61 7.46 -9.42
N ILE A 90 -27.74 7.09 -10.37
CA ILE A 90 -27.93 5.90 -11.22
C ILE A 90 -27.52 4.64 -10.42
N PRO A 91 -28.44 3.70 -10.15
CA PRO A 91 -28.18 2.54 -9.29
C PRO A 91 -27.06 1.62 -9.81
N ASP A 92 -26.88 1.54 -11.13
CA ASP A 92 -25.83 0.70 -11.75
C ASP A 92 -24.41 1.15 -11.40
N LYS A 93 -24.16 2.46 -11.39
CA LYS A 93 -22.82 3.01 -11.14
C LYS A 93 -22.47 2.98 -9.66
N LEU A 94 -23.47 3.10 -8.79
CA LEU A 94 -23.32 2.89 -7.34
C LEU A 94 -22.97 1.43 -7.02
N LYS A 95 -23.68 0.47 -7.63
CA LYS A 95 -23.40 -0.95 -7.44
C LYS A 95 -22.02 -1.36 -7.97
N GLN A 96 -21.65 -0.87 -9.16
CA GLN A 96 -20.33 -1.12 -9.73
C GLN A 96 -19.20 -0.54 -8.86
N GLY A 97 -19.38 0.67 -8.31
CA GLY A 97 -18.42 1.26 -7.40
C GLY A 97 -18.27 0.47 -6.08
N GLN A 98 -19.38 -0.06 -5.54
CA GLN A 98 -19.35 -0.91 -4.35
C GLN A 98 -18.59 -2.21 -4.62
N GLU A 99 -18.79 -2.89 -5.75
CA GLU A 99 -18.03 -4.10 -6.10
C GLU A 99 -16.51 -3.83 -6.13
N ILE A 100 -16.08 -2.72 -6.73
CA ILE A 100 -14.66 -2.32 -6.80
C ILE A 100 -14.07 -2.06 -5.41
N ILE A 101 -14.78 -1.32 -4.55
CA ILE A 101 -14.31 -1.05 -3.19
C ILE A 101 -14.23 -2.35 -2.39
N THR A 102 -15.23 -3.21 -2.50
CA THR A 102 -15.27 -4.48 -1.75
C THR A 102 -14.13 -5.41 -2.18
N SER A 103 -13.79 -5.47 -3.47
CA SER A 103 -12.65 -6.25 -3.97
C SER A 103 -11.30 -5.66 -3.55
N ALA A 104 -11.18 -4.33 -3.46
CA ALA A 104 -9.96 -3.68 -2.98
C ALA A 104 -9.73 -3.95 -1.47
N ILE A 105 -10.80 -3.88 -0.67
CA ILE A 105 -10.75 -4.15 0.76
C ILE A 105 -10.37 -5.62 1.02
N SER A 106 -11.00 -6.57 0.33
CA SER A 106 -10.68 -7.99 0.51
C SER A 106 -9.23 -8.31 0.16
N GLY A 107 -8.68 -7.70 -0.90
CA GLY A 107 -7.27 -7.81 -1.25
C GLY A 107 -6.33 -7.22 -0.18
N LEU A 108 -6.67 -6.08 0.39
CA LEU A 108 -5.85 -5.45 1.44
C LEU A 108 -5.85 -6.29 2.73
N ILE A 109 -7.01 -6.80 3.15
CA ILE A 109 -7.11 -7.73 4.29
C ILE A 109 -6.29 -9.00 4.04
N PHE A 110 -6.31 -9.54 2.82
CA PHE A 110 -5.51 -10.70 2.46
C PHE A 110 -4.01 -10.45 2.61
N ILE A 111 -3.50 -9.30 2.17
CA ILE A 111 -2.09 -8.91 2.35
C ILE A 111 -1.72 -8.84 3.84
N ILE A 112 -2.56 -8.21 4.67
CA ILE A 112 -2.30 -8.06 6.11
C ILE A 112 -2.27 -9.43 6.80
N LEU A 113 -3.22 -10.31 6.50
CA LEU A 113 -3.26 -11.67 7.02
C LEU A 113 -2.08 -12.51 6.55
N SER A 114 -1.67 -12.35 5.29
CA SER A 114 -0.52 -13.06 4.73
C SER A 114 0.77 -12.69 5.48
N VAL A 115 0.99 -11.40 5.74
CA VAL A 115 2.16 -10.94 6.50
C VAL A 115 2.07 -11.41 7.95
N PHE A 116 0.88 -11.39 8.54
CA PHE A 116 0.66 -11.88 9.89
C PHE A 116 1.00 -13.37 10.02
N LEU A 117 0.54 -14.22 9.08
CA LEU A 117 0.91 -15.63 9.08
C LEU A 117 2.42 -15.81 8.85
N LEU A 118 3.01 -15.09 7.90
CA LEU A 118 4.47 -15.14 7.67
C LEU A 118 5.27 -14.82 8.94
N ARG A 119 4.82 -13.86 9.75
CA ARG A 119 5.44 -13.56 11.05
C ARG A 119 5.18 -14.66 12.08
N LEU A 120 3.96 -15.16 12.17
CA LEU A 120 3.57 -16.19 13.12
C LEU A 120 4.37 -17.49 12.89
N ILE A 121 4.47 -17.96 11.64
CA ILE A 121 5.17 -19.22 11.36
C ILE A 121 6.69 -18.98 11.17
N GLY A 122 7.09 -17.85 10.58
CA GLY A 122 8.50 -17.53 10.31
C GLY A 122 9.30 -17.07 11.53
N VAL A 123 8.69 -16.32 12.44
CA VAL A 123 9.37 -15.83 13.65
C VAL A 123 9.08 -16.73 14.84
N ASP A 124 7.80 -17.02 15.12
CA ASP A 124 7.44 -17.66 16.39
C ASP A 124 7.70 -19.18 16.39
N ILE A 125 7.66 -19.85 15.22
CA ILE A 125 7.89 -21.30 15.13
C ILE A 125 9.30 -21.65 14.66
N LEU A 126 9.81 -20.97 13.65
CA LEU A 126 11.15 -21.23 13.09
C LEU A 126 12.26 -20.46 13.79
N GLY A 127 11.93 -19.47 14.64
CA GLY A 127 12.90 -18.74 15.45
C GLY A 127 13.96 -18.01 14.61
N LEU A 128 13.60 -17.48 13.44
CA LEU A 128 14.55 -16.82 12.53
C LEU A 128 14.97 -15.45 13.09
N PRO A 129 16.23 -15.27 13.54
CA PRO A 129 16.73 -14.01 14.06
C PRO A 129 16.91 -13.04 12.89
N GLY A 130 15.90 -12.22 12.59
CA GLY A 130 15.98 -11.28 11.45
C GLY A 130 14.74 -10.44 11.18
N LEU A 131 13.56 -10.83 11.67
CA LEU A 131 12.38 -9.94 11.64
C LEU A 131 12.40 -9.05 12.89
N LYS A 132 13.18 -7.97 12.86
CA LYS A 132 12.99 -6.84 13.77
C LYS A 132 12.07 -5.80 13.14
#